data_AF-A0A2G1X6U9-F1
#
_entry.id   AF-A0A2G1X6U9-F1
#
_cell.length_a   1.000
_cell.length_b   1.000
_cell.length_c   1.000
_cell.angle_alpha   90.00
_cell.angle_beta   90.00
_cell.angle_gamma   90.00
#
_symmetry.space_group_name_H-M   'P 1'
#
loop_
_entity.id
_entity.type
_entity.pdbx_description
1 polymer ?
#
loop_
_entity_poly.entity_id
_entity_poly.type
_entity_poly.pdbx_seq_one_letter_code
_entity_poly.pdbx_strand_id
1 'polypeptide(L)' 'MILSDADILDRLAEGDLAIEPLDDRDQQVQPARVDLRLRERVLEVQRPHIPCIH' A
#
# COMPACT_ATOMS: atom_id res chain seq x y z
N MET A 1 -4.04 -0.68 -17.53
CA MET A 1 -5.32 -0.05 -17.16
C MET A 1 -5.31 0.14 -15.65
N ILE A 2 -5.76 1.29 -15.16
CA ILE A 2 -5.94 1.52 -13.71
C ILE A 2 -7.36 1.06 -13.36
N LEU A 3 -7.52 0.36 -12.24
CA LEU A 3 -8.82 -0.09 -11.74
C LEU A 3 -9.60 1.10 -11.17
N SER A 4 -10.90 1.17 -11.40
CA SER A 4 -11.76 2.09 -10.65
C SER A 4 -11.92 1.66 -9.19
N ASP A 5 -12.48 2.51 -8.34
CA ASP A 5 -12.89 2.17 -6.99
C ASP A 5 -13.91 1.01 -6.97
N ALA A 6 -14.88 1.00 -7.88
CA ALA A 6 -15.83 -0.11 -8.04
C ALA A 6 -15.09 -1.43 -8.39
N ASP A 7 -14.19 -1.38 -9.37
CA ASP A 7 -13.37 -2.53 -9.76
C ASP A 7 -12.49 -3.07 -8.63
N ILE A 8 -12.02 -2.20 -7.73
CA ILE A 8 -11.24 -2.55 -6.54
C ILE A 8 -12.17 -3.23 -5.52
N LEU A 9 -13.34 -2.66 -5.26
CA LEU A 9 -14.31 -3.20 -4.31
C LEU A 9 -14.82 -4.59 -4.71
N ASP A 10 -15.11 -4.78 -5.99
CA ASP A 10 -15.58 -6.05 -6.55
C ASP A 10 -14.54 -7.14 -6.37
N ARG A 11 -13.27 -6.88 -6.74
CA ARG A 11 -12.18 -7.85 -6.56
C ARG A 11 -11.87 -8.16 -5.11
N LEU A 12 -11.99 -7.18 -4.22
CA LEU A 12 -11.88 -7.39 -2.77
C LEU A 12 -13.03 -8.27 -2.25
N ALA A 13 -14.23 -8.17 -2.83
CA ALA A 13 -15.38 -8.99 -2.46
C ALA A 13 -15.29 -10.42 -3.02
N GLU A 14 -14.77 -10.57 -4.24
CA GLU A 14 -14.54 -11.86 -4.90
C GLU A 14 -13.33 -12.62 -4.31
N GLY A 15 -12.43 -11.92 -3.61
CA GLY A 15 -11.21 -12.49 -3.05
C GLY A 15 -10.03 -12.54 -4.03
N ASP A 16 -10.23 -12.07 -5.26
CA ASP A 16 -9.19 -11.91 -6.28
C ASP A 16 -8.15 -10.84 -5.90
N LEU A 17 -8.53 -9.90 -5.02
CA LEU A 17 -7.64 -8.94 -4.38
C LEU A 17 -7.76 -9.08 -2.86
N ALA A 18 -6.63 -9.19 -2.16
CA ALA A 18 -6.59 -9.25 -0.70
C ALA A 18 -5.71 -8.12 -0.15
N ILE A 19 -6.27 -7.31 0.75
CA ILE A 19 -5.55 -6.27 1.50
C ILE A 19 -5.96 -6.45 2.96
N GLU A 20 -4.99 -6.81 3.80
CA GLU A 20 -5.23 -7.03 5.23
C GLU A 20 -4.15 -6.32 6.06
N PRO A 21 -4.52 -5.50 7.05
CA PRO A 21 -5.88 -5.07 7.39
C PRO A 21 -6.43 -3.99 6.44
N LEU A 22 -7.76 -3.91 6.36
CA LEU A 22 -8.51 -2.84 5.69
C LEU A 22 -9.59 -2.35 6.67
N ASP A 23 -9.21 -1.39 7.53
CA ASP A 23 -9.99 -1.01 8.73
C ASP A 23 -11.25 -0.22 8.39
N ASP A 24 -11.14 0.73 7.46
CA ASP A 24 -12.21 1.62 7.03
C ASP A 24 -12.23 1.68 5.50
N ARG A 25 -13.07 0.85 4.87
CA ARG A 25 -13.16 0.77 3.40
C ARG A 25 -13.60 2.08 2.77
N ASP A 26 -14.50 2.81 3.41
CA ASP A 26 -15.05 4.05 2.86
C ASP A 26 -14.02 5.18 2.89
N GLN A 27 -13.12 5.18 3.88
CA GLN A 27 -12.00 6.11 3.94
C GLN A 27 -10.82 5.66 3.06
N GLN A 28 -10.49 4.38 3.06
CA GLN A 28 -9.25 3.88 2.43
C GLN A 28 -9.41 3.62 0.94
N VAL A 29 -10.58 3.18 0.47
CA VAL A 29 -10.83 3.02 -0.97
C VAL A 29 -11.27 4.37 -1.53
N GLN A 30 -10.50 4.88 -2.47
CA GLN A 30 -10.70 6.17 -3.12
C GLN A 30 -10.72 5.97 -4.63
N PRO A 31 -11.14 6.96 -5.44
CA PRO A 31 -11.21 6.81 -6.89
C PRO A 31 -9.89 6.29 -7.47
N ALA A 32 -9.95 5.04 -7.93
CA ALA A 32 -8.84 4.33 -8.54
C ALA A 32 -7.58 4.12 -7.67
N ARG A 33 -7.71 4.11 -6.33
CA ARG A 33 -6.59 3.82 -5.40
C ARG A 33 -7.06 3.29 -4.05
N VAL A 34 -6.13 2.72 -3.29
CA VAL A 34 -6.33 2.35 -1.88
C VAL A 34 -5.24 3.01 -1.04
N ASP A 35 -5.64 3.81 -0.06
CA ASP A 35 -4.73 4.47 0.88
C ASP A 35 -4.30 3.47 1.98
N LEU A 36 -2.98 3.34 2.19
CA LEU A 36 -2.38 2.43 3.17
C LEU A 36 -1.81 3.17 4.38
N ARG A 37 -1.78 2.49 5.53
CA ARG A 37 -1.22 3.03 6.77
C ARG A 37 0.26 2.66 6.91
N LEU A 38 1.10 3.64 7.23
CA LEU A 38 2.48 3.41 7.60
C LEU A 38 2.56 2.84 9.01
N ARG A 39 3.37 1.79 9.20
CA ARG A 39 3.64 1.22 10.52
C ARG A 39 4.75 1.97 11.24
N GLU A 40 4.89 1.70 12.53
CA GLU A 40 5.85 2.34 13.43
C GLU A 40 7.31 1.91 13.22
N ARG A 41 7.54 0.86 12.42
CA ARG A 41 8.89 0.30 12.20
C ARG A 41 9.49 0.83 10.91
N VAL A 42 10.64 1.48 11.07
CA VAL A 42 11.52 1.89 9.98
C VAL A 42 12.82 1.11 10.12
N LEU A 43 13.35 0.62 8.99
CA LEU A 43 14.67 0.00 8.95
C LEU A 43 15.69 1.05 8.51
N GLU A 44 16.53 1.48 9.44
CA GLU A 44 17.69 2.32 9.12
C GLU A 44 18.89 1.43 8.81
N VAL A 45 19.31 1.41 7.55
CA VAL A 45 20.52 0.69 7.15
C VAL A 45 21.72 1.59 7.42
N GLN A 46 22.40 1.34 8.53
CA GLN A 46 23.69 1.98 8.78
C GLN A 46 24.74 1.36 7.87
N ARG A 47 25.07 2.04 6.77
CA ARG A 47 26.32 1.81 6.03
C ARG A 47 27.38 2.79 6.56
N PRO A 48 28.12 2.46 7.64
CA PRO A 48 29.36 3.16 7.87
C PRO A 48 30.29 2.82 6.69
N HIS A 49 30.62 3.81 5.87
CA HIS A 49 31.49 3.74 4.69
C HIS A 49 30.91 3.09 3.43
N ILE A 50 30.41 3.93 2.51
CA ILE A 50 30.88 3.84 1.13
C ILE A 50 32.22 4.60 1.12
N PRO A 51 33.38 3.94 1.01
CA PRO A 51 34.57 4.65 0.60
C PRO A 51 34.31 5.16 -0.82
N CYS A 52 34.22 6.48 -0.93
CA CYS A 52 34.42 7.25 -2.16
C CYS A 52 33.39 7.01 -3.29
N ILE A 53 32.44 7.94 -3.42
CA ILE A 53 32.17 8.51 -4.75
C ILE A 53 33.41 9.36 -5.09
N HIS A 54 34.21 8.90 -6.04
CA HIS A 54 35.14 9.74 -6.83
C HIS A 54 34.49 9.99 -8.18
#